data_AF-A0A7W8UJV6-F1
#
_entry.id   AF-A0A7W8UJV6-F1
#
_cell.length_a   1.000
_cell.length_b   1.000
_cell.length_c   1.000
_cell.angle_alpha   90.00
_cell.angle_beta   90.00
_cell.angle_gamma   90.00
#
_symmetry.space_group_name_H-M   'P 1'
#
loop_
_entity.id
_entity.type
_entity.pdbx_description
1 polymer ?
#
loop_
_entity_poly.entity_id
_entity_poly.type
_entity_poly.pdbx_seq_one_letter_code
_entity_poly.pdbx_strand_id
1 'polypeptide(L)'
;MVYECAARIDNTALMKHANEYGNINVRGLFCSDQDFLVSMAELADVRSGTMSFETIYHPYDSLGTLMAFFVATAGTLLLAGVCFGALLITRWIGAEW
;
A
#
# COMPACT_ATOMS: atom_id res chain seq x y z
N MET A 1 13.81 2.45 11.23
CA MET A 1 14.28 1.49 12.27
C MET A 1 15.10 0.32 11.74
N VAL A 2 14.61 -0.52 10.81
CA VAL A 2 15.40 -1.68 10.32
C VAL A 2 16.72 -1.25 9.62
N TYR A 3 16.63 -0.28 8.70
CA TYR A 3 17.80 0.28 8.02
C TYR A 3 18.81 0.95 8.97
N GLU A 4 18.33 1.68 9.98
CA GLU A 4 19.20 2.38 10.93
C GLU A 4 19.95 1.41 11.85
N CYS A 5 19.30 0.30 12.25
CA CYS A 5 19.95 -0.76 13.01
C CYS A 5 21.10 -1.39 12.21
N ALA A 6 20.82 -1.77 10.96
CA ALA A 6 21.81 -2.36 10.07
C ALA A 6 22.96 -1.38 9.74
N ALA A 7 22.66 -0.09 9.58
CA ALA A 7 23.65 0.95 9.31
C ALA A 7 24.64 1.17 10.46
N ARG A 8 24.34 0.76 11.70
CA ARG A 8 25.25 0.87 12.86
C ARG A 8 26.23 -0.31 12.99
N ILE A 9 25.99 -1.40 12.26
CA ILE A 9 26.81 -2.61 12.32
C ILE A 9 28.04 -2.43 11.43
N ASP A 10 29.19 -2.96 11.84
CA ASP A 10 30.42 -2.89 11.05
C ASP A 10 30.31 -3.68 9.73
N ASN A 11 31.00 -3.20 8.69
CA ASN A 11 30.98 -3.81 7.35
C ASN A 11 31.47 -5.26 7.35
N THR A 12 32.43 -5.61 8.20
CA THR A 12 32.95 -6.99 8.26
C THR A 12 31.92 -7.97 8.80
N ALA A 13 31.08 -7.53 9.74
CA ALA A 13 29.97 -8.33 10.26
C ALA A 13 28.83 -8.43 9.26
N LEU A 14 28.50 -7.33 8.57
CA LEU A 14 27.48 -7.30 7.53
C LEU A 14 27.79 -8.26 6.36
N MET A 15 29.03 -8.27 5.89
CA MET A 15 29.45 -9.09 4.74
C MET A 15 29.37 -10.60 5.01
N LYS A 16 29.39 -11.04 6.28
CA LYS A 16 29.17 -12.46 6.65
C LYS A 16 27.74 -12.92 6.39
N HIS A 17 26.80 -11.98 6.33
CA HIS A 17 25.38 -12.23 6.08
C HIS A 17 24.95 -11.77 4.68
N ALA A 18 25.91 -11.43 3.81
CA ALA A 18 25.65 -11.09 2.42
C ALA A 18 25.40 -12.36 1.59
N ASN A 19 24.42 -12.28 0.68
CA ASN A 19 24.18 -13.32 -0.32
C ASN A 19 25.09 -13.14 -1.55
N GLU A 20 24.97 -14.05 -2.53
CA GLU A 20 25.73 -14.02 -3.79
C GLU A 20 25.52 -12.76 -4.63
N TYR A 21 24.46 -11.99 -4.33
CA TYR A 21 24.09 -10.76 -5.03
C TYR A 21 24.50 -9.49 -4.27
N GLY A 22 25.19 -9.60 -3.13
CA GLY A 22 25.63 -8.46 -2.32
C GLY A 22 24.54 -7.84 -1.44
N ASN A 23 23.40 -8.51 -1.27
CA ASN A 23 22.34 -8.11 -0.37
C ASN A 23 22.49 -8.82 0.99
N ILE A 24 22.25 -8.09 2.06
CA ILE A 24 22.41 -8.56 3.44
C ILE A 24 21.05 -8.82 4.05
N ASN A 25 20.83 -10.03 4.57
CA ASN A 25 19.61 -10.31 5.33
C ASN A 25 19.79 -9.85 6.78
N VAL A 26 19.14 -8.74 7.15
CA VAL A 26 19.28 -8.14 8.48
C VAL A 26 18.45 -8.82 9.55
N ARG A 27 17.63 -9.81 9.19
CA ARG A 27 17.02 -10.74 10.15
C ARG A 27 18.08 -11.54 10.91
N GLY A 28 19.12 -11.99 10.21
CA GLY A 28 20.25 -12.69 10.82
C GLY A 28 21.07 -11.83 11.80
N LEU A 29 20.83 -10.51 11.79
CA LEU A 29 21.47 -9.51 12.64
C LEU A 29 20.52 -8.97 13.73
N PHE A 30 19.34 -9.58 13.90
CA PHE A 30 18.31 -9.18 14.87
C PHE A 30 17.79 -7.75 14.69
N CYS A 31 17.90 -7.18 13.48
CA CYS A 31 17.35 -5.85 13.17
C CYS A 31 15.90 -5.90 12.64
N SER A 32 15.37 -7.09 12.36
CA SER A 32 14.02 -7.30 11.82
C SER A 32 13.50 -8.69 12.21
N ASP A 33 12.21 -8.81 12.51
CA ASP A 33 11.54 -10.09 12.79
C ASP A 33 11.23 -10.89 11.51
N GLN A 34 11.27 -10.23 10.36
CA GLN A 34 11.01 -10.79 9.03
C GLN A 34 12.24 -10.69 8.15
N ASP A 35 12.32 -11.56 7.12
CA ASP A 35 13.40 -11.52 6.13
C ASP A 35 13.38 -10.16 5.42
N PHE A 36 14.44 -9.38 5.65
CA PHE A 36 14.58 -8.04 5.12
C PHE A 36 15.97 -7.92 4.52
N LEU A 37 16.03 -7.69 3.21
CA LEU A 37 17.26 -7.64 2.44
C LEU A 37 17.64 -6.19 2.20
N VAL A 38 18.89 -5.86 2.46
CA VAL A 38 19.42 -4.50 2.35
C VAL A 38 20.74 -4.53 1.60
N SER A 39 20.93 -3.62 0.66
CA SER A 39 22.19 -3.49 -0.05
C SER A 39 23.21 -2.66 0.73
N MET A 40 24.50 -2.92 0.50
CA MET A 40 25.57 -2.11 1.11
C MET A 40 25.54 -0.64 0.66
N ALA A 41 25.04 -0.37 -0.54
CA ALA A 41 24.88 0.99 -1.06
C ALA A 41 23.82 1.75 -0.23
N GLU A 42 22.65 1.15 -0.01
CA GLU A 42 21.61 1.75 0.84
C GLU A 42 22.11 1.97 2.27
N LEU A 43 22.86 1.03 2.85
CA LEU A 43 23.43 1.22 4.19
C LEU A 43 24.46 2.36 4.22
N ALA A 44 25.25 2.54 3.16
CA ALA A 44 26.16 3.67 3.04
C ALA A 44 25.39 4.99 2.98
N ASP A 45 24.31 5.06 2.20
CA ASP A 45 23.46 6.25 2.09
C ASP A 45 22.77 6.62 3.42
N VAL A 46 22.37 5.62 4.21
CA VAL A 46 21.83 5.83 5.56
C VAL A 46 22.91 6.38 6.50
N ARG A 47 24.15 5.87 6.43
CA ARG A 47 25.27 6.35 7.26
C ARG A 47 25.72 7.76 6.91
N SER A 48 25.69 8.13 5.62
CA SER A 48 25.98 9.49 5.17
C SER A 48 24.82 10.45 5.41
N GLY A 49 23.66 9.96 5.87
CA GLY A 49 22.47 10.78 6.07
C GLY A 49 21.86 11.30 4.77
N THR A 50 22.20 10.69 3.63
CA THR A 50 21.69 11.07 2.30
C THR A 50 20.37 10.38 1.97
N MET A 51 20.01 9.31 2.69
CA MET A 51 18.74 8.63 2.51
C MET A 51 17.61 9.30 3.32
N SER A 52 16.57 9.80 2.66
CA SER A 52 15.33 10.24 3.30
C SER A 52 14.33 9.08 3.33
N PHE A 53 13.87 8.71 4.52
CA PHE A 53 12.78 7.75 4.68
C PHE A 53 11.45 8.48 4.57
N GLU A 54 10.93 8.62 3.35
CA GLU A 54 9.55 9.06 3.16
C GLU A 54 8.62 7.87 3.43
N THR A 55 7.91 7.91 4.56
CA THR A 55 6.75 7.04 4.75
C THR A 55 5.75 7.37 3.65
N ILE A 56 5.58 6.46 2.69
CA ILE A 56 4.52 6.47 1.67
C ILE A 56 3.18 6.13 2.36
N TYR A 57 2.86 6.84 3.45
CA TYR A 57 1.50 6.91 3.96
C TYR A 57 0.92 8.18 3.37
N HIS A 58 0.19 8.06 2.26
CA HIS A 58 -0.72 9.12 1.89
C HIS A 58 -1.67 9.31 3.08
N PRO A 59 -1.80 10.53 3.63
CA PRO A 59 -2.77 10.78 4.67
C PRO A 59 -4.14 10.36 4.14
N TYR A 60 -4.94 9.69 4.97
CA TYR A 60 -6.28 9.25 4.62
C TYR A 60 -7.09 10.43 4.08
N ASP A 61 -7.47 10.38 2.80
CA ASP A 61 -8.27 11.43 2.16
C ASP A 61 -9.75 11.26 2.52
N SER A 62 -10.10 11.83 3.67
CA SER A 62 -11.47 11.85 4.17
C SER A 62 -12.44 12.55 3.22
N LEU A 63 -11.99 13.57 2.48
CA LEU A 63 -12.84 14.36 1.60
C LEU A 63 -13.10 13.61 0.29
N GLY A 64 -12.06 13.02 -0.31
CA GLY A 64 -12.20 12.14 -1.46
C GLY A 64 -13.10 10.94 -1.17
N THR A 65 -12.97 10.34 0.02
CA THR A 65 -13.81 9.22 0.44
C THR A 65 -15.28 9.64 0.61
N LEU A 66 -15.53 10.80 1.23
CA LEU A 66 -16.88 11.33 1.41
C LEU A 66 -17.55 11.67 0.07
N MET A 67 -16.83 12.27 -0.86
CA MET A 67 -17.34 12.56 -2.20
C MET A 67 -17.67 11.28 -2.98
N ALA A 68 -16.78 10.27 -2.93
CA ALA A 68 -17.03 8.98 -3.55
C ALA A 68 -18.29 8.31 -3.00
N PHE A 69 -18.54 8.41 -1.69
CA PHE A 69 -19.75 7.89 -1.05
C PHE A 69 -21.03 8.54 -1.59
N PHE A 70 -21.07 9.87 -1.69
CA PHE A 70 -22.25 10.57 -2.21
C PHE A 70 -22.51 10.24 -3.69
N VAL A 71 -21.46 10.18 -4.51
CA VAL A 71 -21.59 9.82 -5.93
C VAL A 71 -22.11 8.39 -6.09
N ALA A 72 -21.55 7.44 -5.32
CA ALA A 72 -22.02 6.06 -5.34
C ALA A 72 -23.48 5.91 -4.88
N THR A 73 -23.87 6.67 -3.85
CA THR A 73 -25.25 6.68 -3.34
C THR A 73 -26.23 7.27 -4.38
N ALA A 74 -25.85 8.37 -5.04
CA ALA A 74 -26.65 8.94 -6.11
C ALA A 74 -26.80 7.97 -7.30
N GLY A 75 -25.70 7.32 -7.70
CA GLY A 75 -25.71 6.33 -8.79
C GLY A 75 -26.60 5.12 -8.50
N THR A 76 -26.56 4.59 -7.27
CA THR A 76 -27.41 3.46 -6.87
C THR A 76 -28.89 3.83 -6.83
N LEU A 77 -29.25 5.03 -6.39
CA LEU A 77 -30.64 5.52 -6.43
C LEU A 77 -31.17 5.67 -7.86
N LEU A 78 -30.35 6.17 -8.79
CA LEU A 78 -30.72 6.27 -10.20
C LEU A 78 -30.96 4.89 -10.83
N LEU A 79 -30.06 3.94 -10.58
CA LEU A 79 -30.21 2.56 -11.06
C LEU A 79 -31.48 1.90 -10.50
N ALA A 80 -31.75 2.07 -9.20
CA ALA A 80 -32.97 1.58 -8.59
C ALA A 80 -34.22 2.17 -9.27
N GLY A 81 -34.22 3.49 -9.52
CA GLY A 81 -35.31 4.16 -10.24
C GLY A 81 -35.55 3.59 -11.64
N VAL A 82 -34.49 3.32 -12.40
CA VAL A 82 -34.59 2.68 -13.72
C VAL A 82 -35.19 1.27 -13.61
N CYS A 83 -34.76 0.48 -12.63
CA CYS A 83 -35.32 -0.85 -12.40
C CYS A 83 -36.81 -0.81 -12.03
N PHE A 84 -37.22 0.11 -11.16
CA PHE A 84 -38.64 0.30 -10.83
C PHE A 84 -39.45 0.77 -12.05
N GLY A 85 -38.92 1.70 -12.84
CA GLY A 85 -39.55 2.15 -14.08
C GLY A 85 -39.74 1.01 -15.08
N ALA A 86 -38.71 0.18 -15.28
CA ALA A 86 -38.79 -0.98 -16.16
C ALA A 86 -39.87 -1.98 -15.70
N LEU A 87 -39.96 -2.25 -14.39
CA LEU A 87 -41.00 -3.12 -13.82
C LEU A 87 -42.42 -2.56 -14.00
N LEU A 88 -42.60 -1.24 -13.90
CA LEU A 88 -43.89 -0.60 -14.13
C LEU A 88 -44.30 -0.68 -15.60
N ILE A 89 -43.36 -0.46 -16.52
CA ILE A 89 -43.60 -0.57 -17.97
C ILE A 89 -43.96 -2.01 -18.33
N THR A 90 -43.21 -3.00 -17.84
CA THR A 90 -43.51 -4.42 -18.13
C THR A 90 -44.85 -4.85 -17.53
N ARG A 91 -45.20 -4.37 -16.34
CA ARG A 91 -46.52 -4.61 -15.74
C ARG A 91 -47.65 -3.96 -16.55
N TRP A 92 -47.45 -2.75 -17.06
CA TRP A 92 -48.45 -2.06 -17.87
C TRP A 92 -48.69 -2.81 -19.19
N ILE A 93 -47.62 -3.17 -19.91
CA ILE A 93 -47.70 -3.96 -21.15
C ILE A 93 -48.33 -5.34 -20.88
N GLY A 94 -47.98 -6.00 -19.78
CA GLY A 94 -48.52 -7.32 -19.43
C GLY A 94 -49.97 -7.30 -18.94
N ALA A 95 -50.53 -6.14 -18.59
CA ALA A 95 -51.93 -5.99 -18.20
C ALA A 95 -52.87 -5.74 -19.40
N GLU A 96 -52.31 -5.49 -20.59
CA GLU A 96 -53.05 -5.24 -21.84
C GLU A 96 -53.21 -6.50 -22.73
N TRP A 97 -52.81 -7.68 -22.24
CA TRP A 97 -53.05 -9.00 -22.85
C TRP A 97 -54.00 -9.84 -21.99
#